data_AF-A0A9X4JWT3-F1
#
_entry.id   AF-A0A9X4JWT3-F1
#
_cell.length_a   1.000
_cell.length_b   1.000
_cell.length_c   1.000
_cell.angle_alpha   90.00
_cell.angle_beta   90.00
_cell.angle_gamma   90.00
#
_symmetry.space_group_name_H-M   'P 1'
#
loop_
_entity.id
_entity.type
_entity.pdbx_description
1 polymer ?
#
loop_
_entity_poly.entity_id
_entity_poly.type
_entity_poly.pdbx_seq_one_letter_code
_entity_poly.pdbx_strand_id
1 'polypeptide(L)' 'MEQYSCFRNNEVEILAGHVSKDHVHLLVSVPPHLSVSKLVQYIKWYSSRKLLMEHKELNKQFWGQYL' A
#
# COMPACT_ATOMS: atom_id res chain seq x y z
N MET A 1 5.66 6.41 -15.46
CA MET A 1 4.24 6.30 -15.07
C MET A 1 3.69 4.90 -15.35
N GLU A 2 4.51 3.84 -15.26
CA GLU A 2 4.09 2.46 -15.63
C GLU A 2 3.86 1.52 -14.42
N GLN A 3 4.18 1.91 -13.19
CA GLN A 3 4.08 0.99 -12.03
C GLN A 3 2.72 0.99 -11.32
N TYR A 4 1.75 1.79 -11.75
CA TYR A 4 0.43 1.84 -11.10
C TYR A 4 -0.59 0.84 -11.68
N SER A 5 -0.23 0.05 -12.69
CA SER A 5 -1.20 -0.81 -13.38
C SER A 5 -1.47 -2.15 -12.69
N CYS A 6 -0.64 -2.60 -11.74
CA CYS A 6 -0.80 -3.94 -11.18
C CYS A 6 -2.12 -4.16 -10.43
N PHE A 7 -2.74 -3.13 -9.85
CA PHE A 7 -4.04 -3.29 -9.18
C PHE A 7 -5.22 -3.34 -10.17
N ARG A 8 -5.12 -2.66 -11.32
CA ARG A 8 -6.20 -2.63 -12.32
C ARG A 8 -6.09 -3.74 -13.36
N ASN A 9 -4.88 -4.23 -13.63
CA ASN A 9 -4.65 -5.26 -14.64
C ASN A 9 -4.57 -6.68 -14.06
N ASN A 10 -4.41 -6.84 -12.74
CA ASN A 10 -4.21 -8.16 -12.11
C ASN A 10 -5.45 -8.66 -11.36
N GLU A 11 -6.64 -8.14 -11.64
CA GLU A 11 -7.91 -8.69 -11.11
C GLU A 11 -7.96 -8.78 -9.57
N VAL A 12 -7.27 -7.88 -8.86
CA VAL A 12 -7.27 -7.86 -7.39
C VAL A 12 -8.40 -6.96 -6.90
N GLU A 13 -9.28 -7.51 -6.07
CA GLU A 13 -10.43 -6.81 -5.51
C GLU A 13 -10.36 -6.76 -3.99
N ILE A 14 -10.68 -5.60 -3.39
CA ILE A 14 -10.83 -5.47 -1.94
C ILE A 14 -12.29 -5.77 -1.60
N LEU A 15 -12.52 -6.89 -0.93
CA LEU A 15 -13.87 -7.34 -0.53
C LEU A 15 -14.31 -6.66 0.77
N ALA A 16 -13.38 -6.43 1.71
CA ALA A 16 -13.64 -5.71 2.95
C ALA A 16 -12.34 -5.09 3.51
N GLY A 17 -12.45 -4.07 4.35
CA GLY A 17 -11.32 -3.46 5.02
C GLY A 17 -11.67 -2.83 6.37
N HIS A 18 -10.73 -2.88 7.31
CA HIS A 18 -10.84 -2.24 8.62
C HIS A 18 -9.55 -1.50 8.97
N VAL A 19 -9.67 -0.25 9.43
CA VAL A 19 -8.54 0.59 9.82
C VAL A 19 -8.61 0.85 11.32
N SER A 20 -7.61 0.35 12.02
CA SER A 20 -7.36 0.60 13.44
C SER A 20 -6.27 1.65 13.60
N LYS A 21 -6.06 2.13 14.83
CA LYS A 21 -5.03 3.14 15.14
C LYS A 21 -3.60 2.69 14.80
N ASP A 22 -3.31 1.41 14.95
CA ASP A 22 -1.97 0.82 14.84
C ASP A 22 -1.85 -0.27 13.76
N HIS A 23 -2.96 -0.64 13.11
CA HIS A 23 -2.96 -1.68 12.08
C HIS A 23 -4.14 -1.55 11.09
N VAL A 24 -4.02 -2.22 9.94
CA VAL A 24 -5.05 -2.29 8.92
C VAL A 24 -5.29 -3.75 8.54
N HIS A 25 -6.56 -4.17 8.49
CA HIS A 25 -7.00 -5.46 7.97
C HIS A 25 -7.62 -5.25 6.59
N LEU A 26 -7.23 -6.08 5.62
CA LEU A 26 -7.79 -6.09 4.27
C LEU A 26 -8.18 -7.53 3.92
N LEU A 27 -9.43 -7.73 3.52
CA LEU A 27 -9.90 -8.95 2.87
C LEU A 27 -9.87 -8.72 1.36
N VAL A 28 -9.06 -9.49 0.65
CA VAL A 28 -8.80 -9.31 -0.78
C VAL A 28 -9.03 -10.60 -1.56
N SER A 29 -9.70 -10.46 -2.71
CA SER A 29 -9.71 -11.49 -3.76
C SER A 29 -8.49 -11.26 -4.64
N VAL A 30 -7.70 -12.32 -4.87
CA VAL A 30 -6.46 -12.26 -5.65
C VAL A 30 -6.33 -13.52 -6.51
N PRO A 31 -5.92 -13.40 -7.78
CA PRO A 31 -5.65 -14.57 -8.60
C PRO A 31 -4.52 -15.44 -8.02
N PRO A 32 -4.62 -16.78 -8.11
CA PRO A 32 -3.68 -17.70 -7.46
C PRO A 32 -2.26 -17.63 -8.03
N HIS A 33 -2.09 -17.13 -9.26
CA HIS A 33 -0.79 -16.96 -9.90
C HIS A 33 -0.04 -15.72 -9.39
N LEU A 34 -0.72 -14.82 -8.66
CA LEU A 34 -0.12 -13.61 -8.12
C LEU A 34 0.43 -13.87 -6.71
N SER A 35 1.70 -13.53 -6.52
CA SER A 35 2.35 -13.71 -5.22
C SER A 35 1.77 -12.75 -4.18
N VAL A 36 1.27 -13.30 -3.07
CA VAL A 36 0.74 -12.53 -1.94
C VAL A 36 1.79 -11.57 -1.37
N SER A 37 3.07 -11.98 -1.27
CA SER A 37 4.13 -11.10 -0.75
C SER A 37 4.36 -9.90 -1.67
N LYS A 38 4.33 -10.09 -2.99
CA LYS A 38 4.42 -8.98 -3.96
C LYS A 38 3.21 -8.05 -3.85
N LEU A 39 2.00 -8.59 -3.67
CA LEU A 39 0.80 -7.78 -3.46
C LEU A 39 0.93 -6.89 -2.22
N VAL A 40 1.33 -7.48 -1.09
CA VAL A 40 1.49 -6.74 0.18
C VAL A 40 2.60 -5.70 0.08
N GLN A 41 3.73 -6.02 -0.57
CA GLN A 41 4.81 -5.05 -0.83
C GLN A 41 4.27 -3.85 -1.62
N TYR A 42 3.51 -4.11 -2.68
CA TYR A 42 2.93 -3.05 -3.49
C TYR A 42 1.96 -2.17 -2.69
N ILE A 43 1.02 -2.78 -1.96
CA ILE A 43 0.04 -2.06 -1.13
C ILE A 43 0.77 -1.13 -0.15
N LYS A 44 1.73 -1.66 0.61
CA LYS A 44 2.49 -0.90 1.60
C LYS A 44 3.31 0.23 0.96
N TRP A 45 3.98 -0.05 -0.16
CA TRP A 45 4.80 0.94 -0.85
C TRP A 45 3.94 2.09 -1.39
N TYR A 46 2.85 1.77 -2.08
CA TYR A 46 1.96 2.77 -2.67
C TYR A 46 1.28 3.60 -1.59
N SER A 47 0.74 2.98 -0.55
CA SER A 47 0.07 3.68 0.54
C SER A 47 1.04 4.58 1.31
N SER A 48 2.23 4.08 1.66
CA SER A 48 3.27 4.87 2.34
C SER A 48 3.68 6.08 1.50
N ARG A 49 3.97 5.86 0.21
CA ARG A 49 4.35 6.95 -0.69
C ARG A 49 3.25 8.00 -0.83
N LYS A 50 1.99 7.57 -0.95
CA LYS A 50 0.85 8.49 -1.04
C LYS A 50 0.69 9.31 0.24
N LEU A 51 0.76 8.67 1.41
CA LEU A 51 0.68 9.34 2.71
C LEU A 51 1.81 10.36 2.88
N LEU A 52 3.06 10.00 2.56
CA LEU A 52 4.20 10.91 2.67
C LEU A 52 4.12 12.10 1.69
N MET A 53 3.43 11.95 0.57
CA MET A 53 3.16 13.04 -0.37
C MET A 53 2.08 14.00 0.13
N GLU A 54 1.01 13.46 0.72
CA GLU A 54 -0.14 14.23 1.22
C GLU A 54 0.17 14.91 2.57
N HIS A 55 1.01 14.28 3.40
CA HIS A 55 1.35 14.71 4.76
C HIS A 55 2.86 14.94 4.91
N LYS A 56 3.33 16.13 4.51
CA LYS A 56 4.77 16.46 4.50
C LYS A 56 5.41 16.43 5.89
N GLU A 57 4.64 16.64 6.95
CA GLU A 57 5.05 16.51 8.34
C GLU A 57 5.55 15.10 8.68
N LEU A 58 4.97 14.07 8.07
CA LEU A 58 5.38 12.68 8.26
C LEU A 58 6.78 12.43 7.69
N ASN A 59 7.19 13.13 6.62
CA ASN A 59 8.56 13.00 6.10
C ASN A 59 9.59 13.40 7.15
N LYS A 60 9.34 14.48 7.91
CA LYS A 60 10.24 14.89 8.99
C LYS A 60 10.28 13.86 10.11
N GLN A 61 9.13 13.33 10.50
CA GLN A 61 9.03 12.33 11.58
C GLN A 61 9.74 11.01 11.23
N PHE A 62 9.62 10.52 10.00
CA PHE A 62 10.15 9.22 9.60
C PHE A 62 11.54 9.28 8.93
N TRP A 63 11.90 10.40 8.31
CA TRP A 63 13.13 10.53 7.52
C TRP A 63 14.01 11.72 7.91
N GLY A 64 13.54 12.62 8.78
CA GLY A 64 14.26 13.84 9.19
C GLY A 64 15.34 13.63 10.25
N GLN A 65 15.62 12.39 10.67
CA GLN A 65 16.71 12.05 11.61
C GLN A 65 18.02 11.63 10.91
N TYR A 66 18.01 11.54 9.58
CA TYR A 66 19.16 11.10 8.77
C TYR A 66 19.74 12.20 7.86
N LEU A 67 19.36 13.46 8.07
CA LEU A 67 19.92 14.63 7.41
C LEU A 67 20.64 15.53 8.42
#